data_AF-A0A8T7AXH0-F1
#
_entry.id   AF-A0A8T7AXH0-F1
#
_cell.length_a   1.000
_cell.length_b   1.000
_cell.length_c   1.000
_cell.angle_alpha   90.00
_cell.angle_beta   90.00
_cell.angle_gamma   90.00
#
_symmetry.space_group_name_H-M   'P 1'
#
loop_
_entity.id
_entity.type
_entity.pdbx_description
1 polymer ?
#
loop_
_entity_poly.entity_id
_entity_poly.type
_entity_poly.pdbx_seq_one_letter_code
_entity_poly.pdbx_strand_id
1 'polypeptide(L)'
;MLAWVHRLAPAFRTIHPIGALLPQECIAITAHAFASVEFHTTFNVPGYQGWLDRSDHLDAFRLHRTFVQHLQRYRQASQWVFKAPAHIHALPAIVATYPEARFVFTDRDPAQVVASIASHGVVLRNAFSDCVDNEAVAREWMHWWADGKKAAEQFRKTTTSTVLDLHYQTLIADPIAAVASLYEQLGWHWNNELAQRMQAFLDENQQDKYGRHRYSLAQFGLHERDVEQAFAATK
;
A
#
# COMPACT_ATOMS: atom_id res chain seq x y z
N MET A 1 11.49 12.37 -15.29
CA MET A 1 11.50 11.35 -14.22
C MET A 1 10.65 10.13 -14.58
N LEU A 2 9.35 10.26 -14.90
CA LEU A 2 8.48 9.11 -15.28
C LEU A 2 8.98 8.29 -16.48
N ALA A 3 9.48 8.95 -17.53
CA ALA A 3 10.07 8.27 -18.69
C ALA A 3 11.30 7.41 -18.33
N TRP A 4 12.05 7.79 -17.29
CA TRP A 4 13.21 7.04 -16.84
C TRP A 4 12.81 5.79 -16.05
N VAL A 5 11.76 5.86 -15.22
CA VAL A 5 11.21 4.67 -14.53
C VAL A 5 10.77 3.62 -15.55
N HIS A 6 10.08 4.02 -16.62
CA HIS A 6 9.68 3.10 -17.69
C HIS A 6 10.87 2.48 -18.42
N ARG A 7 12.01 3.16 -18.46
CA ARG A 7 13.22 2.68 -19.12
C ARG A 7 14.04 1.74 -18.23
N LEU A 8 14.13 2.05 -16.94
CA LEU A 8 14.92 1.30 -15.96
C LEU A 8 14.17 0.08 -15.41
N ALA A 9 12.85 0.16 -15.27
CA ALA A 9 12.00 -0.94 -14.82
C ALA A 9 10.77 -1.09 -15.74
N PRO A 10 10.93 -1.62 -16.98
CA PRO A 10 9.83 -1.73 -17.93
C PRO A 10 8.67 -2.59 -17.40
N ALA A 11 8.98 -3.67 -16.66
CA ALA A 11 8.01 -4.54 -16.02
C ALA A 11 7.22 -3.84 -14.89
N PHE A 12 7.74 -2.75 -14.33
CA PHE A 12 7.07 -2.03 -13.25
C PHE A 12 5.78 -1.36 -13.72
N ARG A 13 5.67 -0.98 -15.00
CA ARG A 13 4.46 -0.35 -15.55
C ARG A 13 3.23 -1.26 -15.46
N THR A 14 3.41 -2.57 -15.56
CA THR A 14 2.31 -3.54 -15.44
C THR A 14 1.98 -3.86 -13.98
N ILE A 15 2.86 -3.48 -13.04
CA ILE A 15 2.75 -3.75 -11.61
C ILE A 15 2.19 -2.53 -10.86
N HIS A 16 2.66 -1.31 -11.17
CA HIS A 16 2.25 -0.07 -10.53
C HIS A 16 2.18 1.07 -11.56
N PRO A 17 0.98 1.42 -12.05
CA PRO A 17 0.83 2.49 -13.04
C PRO A 17 1.13 3.85 -12.40
N ILE A 18 2.21 4.49 -12.83
CA ILE A 18 2.55 5.86 -12.42
C ILE A 18 2.25 6.82 -13.58
N GLY A 19 1.58 7.92 -13.26
CA GLY A 19 1.29 9.00 -14.20
C GLY A 19 1.18 10.34 -13.49
N ALA A 20 1.35 11.43 -14.22
CA ALA A 20 1.32 12.78 -13.66
C ALA A 20 -0.05 13.15 -13.05
N LEU A 21 -1.11 12.49 -13.50
CA LEU A 21 -2.48 12.71 -13.04
C LEU A 21 -3.07 11.50 -12.31
N LEU A 22 -2.26 10.46 -12.05
CA LEU A 22 -2.70 9.28 -11.32
C LEU A 22 -2.47 9.46 -9.82
N PRO A 23 -3.33 8.88 -8.96
CA PRO A 23 -3.05 8.79 -7.53
C PRO A 23 -1.69 8.12 -7.30
N GLN A 24 -0.93 8.64 -6.33
CA GLN A 24 0.35 8.07 -5.92
C GLN A 24 0.36 7.83 -4.41
N GLU A 25 1.18 6.87 -4.00
CA GLU A 25 1.29 6.47 -2.61
C GLU A 25 2.00 7.51 -1.73
N CYS A 26 1.62 7.54 -0.45
CA CYS A 26 2.19 8.44 0.55
C CYS A 26 3.69 8.21 0.80
N ILE A 27 4.23 7.03 0.42
CA ILE A 27 5.66 6.72 0.55
C ILE A 27 6.55 7.69 -0.24
N ALA A 28 6.05 8.25 -1.34
CA ALA A 28 6.76 9.26 -2.12
C ALA A 28 6.86 10.59 -1.37
N ILE A 29 5.89 10.91 -0.52
CA ILE A 29 5.91 12.11 0.32
C ILE A 29 6.84 11.88 1.51
N THR A 30 6.72 10.73 2.20
CA THR A 30 7.57 10.44 3.37
C THR A 30 9.03 10.18 2.99
N ALA A 31 9.32 9.88 1.72
CA ALA A 31 10.70 9.81 1.21
C ALA A 31 11.45 11.14 1.36
N HIS A 32 10.77 12.30 1.31
CA HIS A 32 11.37 13.61 1.58
C HIS A 32 11.83 13.78 3.04
N ALA A 33 11.33 12.95 3.97
CA ALA A 33 11.79 12.88 5.34
C ALA A 33 12.86 11.80 5.57
N PHE A 34 13.30 11.11 4.52
CA PHE A 34 14.14 9.90 4.61
C PHE A 34 13.56 8.81 5.53
N ALA A 35 12.24 8.77 5.68
CA ALA A 35 11.52 7.83 6.54
C ALA A 35 10.41 7.14 5.73
N SER A 36 10.82 6.34 4.74
CA SER A 36 9.94 5.71 3.77
C SER A 36 10.43 4.32 3.40
N VAL A 37 9.51 3.37 3.32
CA VAL A 37 9.81 2.03 2.82
C VAL A 37 10.24 2.05 1.35
N GLU A 38 10.02 3.15 0.61
CA GLU A 38 10.44 3.29 -0.79
C GLU A 38 11.92 2.92 -0.99
N PHE A 39 12.80 3.33 -0.07
CA PHE A 39 14.22 3.01 -0.13
C PHE A 39 14.49 1.52 0.09
N HIS A 40 13.76 0.88 1.00
CA HIS A 40 13.87 -0.55 1.23
C HIS A 40 13.29 -1.37 0.08
N THR A 41 12.20 -0.92 -0.54
CA THR A 41 11.66 -1.56 -1.74
C THR A 41 12.65 -1.52 -2.90
N THR A 42 13.42 -0.43 -3.01
CA THR A 42 14.32 -0.19 -4.14
C THR A 42 15.74 -0.73 -3.90
N PHE A 43 16.22 -0.78 -2.65
CA PHE A 43 17.62 -1.07 -2.32
C PHE A 43 17.77 -2.09 -1.18
N ASN A 44 18.91 -2.80 -1.17
CA ASN A 44 19.28 -3.67 -0.06
C ASN A 44 19.90 -2.88 1.10
N VAL A 45 19.03 -2.33 1.94
CA VAL A 45 19.41 -1.44 3.04
C VAL A 45 18.87 -1.92 4.40
N PRO A 46 19.25 -3.12 4.88
CA PRO A 46 18.70 -3.70 6.11
C PRO A 46 18.95 -2.84 7.36
N GLY A 47 20.08 -2.13 7.42
CA GLY A 47 20.37 -1.19 8.51
C GLY A 47 19.40 0.00 8.55
N TYR A 48 19.04 0.52 7.37
CA TYR A 48 18.03 1.58 7.24
C TYR A 48 16.64 1.06 7.61
N GLN A 49 16.24 -0.09 7.06
CA GLN A 49 14.92 -0.66 7.33
C GLN A 49 14.77 -0.98 8.83
N GLY A 50 15.79 -1.57 9.46
CA GLY A 50 15.77 -1.82 10.89
C GLY A 50 15.70 -0.53 11.72
N TRP A 51 16.33 0.56 11.30
CA TRP A 51 16.14 1.87 11.94
C TRP A 51 14.70 2.38 11.77
N LEU A 52 14.15 2.27 10.56
CA LEU A 52 12.81 2.72 10.22
C LEU A 52 11.74 1.98 11.03
N ASP A 53 11.85 0.64 11.15
CA ASP A 53 10.92 -0.21 11.91
C ASP A 53 10.90 0.12 13.41
N ARG A 54 11.97 0.71 13.94
CA ARG A 54 12.05 1.18 15.34
C ARG A 54 11.68 2.64 15.51
N SER A 55 11.50 3.38 14.42
CA SER A 55 11.13 4.79 14.45
C SER A 55 9.64 4.95 14.78
N ASP A 56 9.27 6.11 15.33
CA ASP A 56 7.87 6.41 15.62
C ASP A 56 7.11 6.97 14.40
N HIS A 57 7.80 7.19 13.27
CA HIS A 57 7.30 7.81 12.03
C HIS A 57 6.68 9.21 12.18
N LEU A 58 6.73 9.85 13.35
CA LEU A 58 5.95 11.05 13.63
C LEU A 58 6.41 12.25 12.79
N ASP A 59 7.72 12.45 12.67
CA ASP A 59 8.27 13.55 11.87
C ASP A 59 7.99 13.37 10.37
N ALA A 60 7.97 12.13 9.88
CA ALA A 60 7.59 11.82 8.51
C ALA A 60 6.13 12.23 8.23
N PHE A 61 5.21 11.94 9.16
CA PHE A 61 3.81 12.31 9.02
C PHE A 61 3.54 13.80 9.28
N ARG A 62 4.32 14.48 10.13
CA ARG A 62 4.31 15.94 10.23
C ARG A 62 4.71 16.61 8.91
N LEU A 63 5.77 16.12 8.27
CA LEU A 63 6.14 16.57 6.91
C LEU A 63 5.02 16.28 5.91
N HIS A 64 4.44 15.07 5.96
CA HIS A 64 3.31 14.71 5.11
C HIS A 64 2.14 15.69 5.26
N ARG A 65 1.81 16.11 6.50
CA ARG A 65 0.74 17.09 6.75
C ARG A 65 1.04 18.43 6.10
N THR A 66 2.24 18.95 6.27
CA THR A 66 2.69 20.20 5.64
C THR A 66 2.62 20.11 4.12
N PHE A 67 3.06 18.99 3.55
CA PHE A 67 3.02 18.74 2.11
C PHE A 67 1.58 18.77 1.58
N VAL A 68 0.68 18.05 2.22
CA VAL A 68 -0.75 18.00 1.85
C VAL A 68 -1.41 19.37 1.99
N GLN A 69 -1.14 20.10 3.07
CA GLN A 69 -1.67 21.46 3.26
C GLN A 69 -1.21 22.41 2.14
N HIS A 70 0.03 22.27 1.68
CA HIS A 70 0.51 23.00 0.51
C HIS A 70 -0.28 22.65 -0.75
N LEU A 71 -0.54 21.36 -1.02
CA LEU A 71 -1.37 20.96 -2.15
C LEU A 71 -2.82 21.47 -2.02
N GLN A 72 -3.38 21.45 -0.82
CA GLN A 72 -4.73 21.93 -0.52
C GLN A 72 -4.87 23.44 -0.79
N ARG A 73 -3.79 24.22 -0.70
CA ARG A 73 -3.82 25.64 -1.08
C ARG A 73 -4.21 25.85 -2.55
N TYR A 74 -3.89 24.89 -3.43
CA TYR A 74 -4.11 24.94 -4.88
C TYR A 74 -5.23 24.03 -5.36
N ARG A 75 -5.82 23.23 -4.47
CA ARG A 75 -6.91 22.31 -4.76
C ARG A 75 -7.93 22.45 -3.65
N GLN A 76 -9.16 22.86 -3.98
CA GLN A 76 -10.27 22.98 -3.03
C GLN A 76 -10.79 21.60 -2.58
N ALA A 77 -9.89 20.72 -2.13
CA ALA A 77 -10.24 19.43 -1.56
C ALA A 77 -10.77 19.66 -0.15
N SER A 78 -12.03 19.27 0.06
CA SER A 78 -12.64 19.17 1.39
C SER A 78 -12.22 17.88 2.12
N GLN A 79 -11.71 16.90 1.37
CA GLN A 79 -11.36 15.58 1.88
C GLN A 79 -10.18 15.00 1.13
N TRP A 80 -9.26 14.39 1.88
CA TRP A 80 -8.11 13.67 1.35
C TRP A 80 -8.30 12.17 1.51
N VAL A 81 -7.96 11.43 0.44
CA VAL A 81 -7.86 9.97 0.46
C VAL A 81 -6.38 9.63 0.29
N PHE A 82 -5.82 8.97 1.29
CA PHE A 82 -4.42 8.57 1.31
C PHE A 82 -4.30 7.06 1.16
N LYS A 83 -3.24 6.61 0.49
CA LYS A 83 -2.94 5.18 0.38
C LYS A 83 -1.44 4.97 0.42
N ALA A 84 -1.00 4.09 1.30
CA ALA A 84 0.24 3.36 1.16
C ALA A 84 0.08 2.08 1.98
N PRO A 85 0.42 0.90 1.45
CA PRO A 85 0.35 -0.34 2.23
C PRO A 85 1.18 -0.21 3.54
N ALA A 86 2.32 0.49 3.47
CA ALA A 86 3.22 0.73 4.60
C ALA A 86 2.61 1.55 5.75
N HIS A 87 1.43 2.17 5.59
CA HIS A 87 0.72 2.84 6.68
C HIS A 87 0.48 1.90 7.88
N ILE A 88 0.39 0.59 7.64
CA ILE A 88 0.20 -0.41 8.68
C ILE A 88 1.29 -0.39 9.76
N HIS A 89 2.51 0.04 9.42
CA HIS A 89 3.64 0.18 10.35
C HIS A 89 3.71 1.56 11.02
N ALA A 90 2.87 2.51 10.61
CA ALA A 90 2.89 3.89 11.10
C ALA A 90 1.54 4.37 11.65
N LEU A 91 0.62 3.44 11.97
CA LEU A 91 -0.73 3.75 12.44
C LEU A 91 -0.76 4.74 13.63
N PRO A 92 0.09 4.61 14.67
CA PRO A 92 0.12 5.58 15.77
C PRO A 92 0.50 7.01 15.31
N ALA A 93 1.47 7.13 14.40
CA ALA A 93 1.92 8.42 13.85
C ALA A 93 0.81 9.09 13.02
N ILE A 94 0.07 8.28 12.26
CA ILE A 94 -1.08 8.75 11.48
C ILE A 94 -2.15 9.32 12.41
N VAL A 95 -2.54 8.59 13.46
CA VAL A 95 -3.54 9.07 14.44
C VAL A 95 -3.05 10.33 15.16
N ALA A 96 -1.78 10.39 15.57
CA ALA A 96 -1.22 11.57 16.22
C ALA A 96 -1.23 12.81 15.30
N THR A 97 -1.05 12.61 13.99
CA THR A 97 -1.00 13.69 13.00
C THR A 97 -2.38 14.11 12.49
N TYR A 98 -3.28 13.14 12.35
CA TYR A 98 -4.66 13.26 11.85
C TYR A 98 -5.60 12.53 12.83
N PRO A 99 -5.97 13.14 13.97
CA PRO A 99 -6.84 12.51 14.96
C PRO A 99 -8.21 12.10 14.40
N GLU A 100 -8.67 12.79 13.36
CA GLU A 100 -9.91 12.55 12.62
C GLU A 100 -9.80 11.49 11.52
N ALA A 101 -8.64 10.85 11.36
CA ALA A 101 -8.43 9.83 10.35
C ALA A 101 -9.39 8.66 10.50
N ARG A 102 -9.86 8.17 9.36
CA ARG A 102 -10.64 6.94 9.24
C ARG A 102 -9.82 5.96 8.41
N PHE A 103 -9.83 4.70 8.80
CA PHE A 103 -9.00 3.67 8.19
C PHE A 103 -9.87 2.68 7.44
N VAL A 104 -9.51 2.41 6.19
CA VAL A 104 -10.08 1.31 5.41
C VAL A 104 -8.97 0.28 5.24
N PHE A 105 -9.09 -0.86 5.90
CA PHE A 105 -8.17 -1.98 5.77
C PHE A 105 -8.64 -2.87 4.64
N THR A 106 -7.77 -3.06 3.65
CA THR A 106 -8.03 -4.02 2.57
C THR A 106 -7.51 -5.38 2.97
N ASP A 107 -8.37 -6.40 2.91
CA ASP A 107 -8.02 -7.77 3.25
C ASP A 107 -7.92 -8.64 1.99
N ARG A 108 -6.89 -9.49 1.93
CA ARG A 108 -6.61 -10.41 0.83
C ARG A 108 -5.85 -11.61 1.37
N ASP A 109 -6.07 -12.76 0.75
CA ASP A 109 -5.34 -14.01 1.03
C ASP A 109 -3.82 -13.76 1.19
N PRO A 110 -3.24 -14.07 2.37
CA PRO A 110 -1.83 -13.80 2.65
C PRO A 110 -0.87 -14.46 1.67
N ALA A 111 -1.15 -15.67 1.18
CA ALA A 111 -0.27 -16.36 0.23
C ALA A 111 -0.23 -15.61 -1.11
N GLN A 112 -1.38 -15.11 -1.58
CA GLN A 112 -1.42 -14.26 -2.77
C GLN A 112 -0.71 -12.91 -2.57
N VAL A 113 -0.84 -12.30 -1.38
CA VAL A 113 -0.16 -11.04 -1.06
C VAL A 113 1.35 -11.22 -1.01
N VAL A 114 1.84 -12.27 -0.33
CA VAL A 114 3.28 -12.56 -0.20
C VAL A 114 3.91 -12.83 -1.57
N ALA A 115 3.25 -13.63 -2.42
CA ALA A 115 3.76 -13.86 -3.78
C ALA A 115 3.78 -12.56 -4.61
N SER A 116 2.76 -11.70 -4.45
CA SER A 116 2.69 -10.41 -5.15
C SER A 116 3.79 -9.44 -4.71
N ILE A 117 4.01 -9.31 -3.40
CA ILE A 117 4.98 -8.35 -2.86
C ILE A 117 6.41 -8.83 -3.10
N ALA A 118 6.66 -10.14 -3.06
CA ALA A 118 7.95 -10.72 -3.44
C ALA A 118 8.27 -10.41 -4.90
N SER A 119 7.32 -10.64 -5.81
CA SER A 119 7.47 -10.28 -7.23
C SER A 119 7.74 -8.78 -7.41
N HIS A 120 7.02 -7.93 -6.69
CA HIS A 120 7.19 -6.47 -6.76
C HIS A 120 8.57 -6.03 -6.27
N GLY A 121 8.98 -6.50 -5.09
CA GLY A 121 10.27 -6.18 -4.48
C GLY A 121 11.44 -6.66 -5.34
N VAL A 122 11.37 -7.88 -5.89
CA VAL A 122 12.40 -8.41 -6.79
C VAL A 122 12.53 -7.59 -8.06
N VAL A 123 11.42 -7.21 -8.71
CA VAL A 123 11.46 -6.39 -9.93
C VAL A 123 12.12 -5.04 -9.66
N LEU A 124 11.75 -4.38 -8.56
CA LEU A 124 12.34 -3.10 -8.21
C LEU A 124 13.81 -3.22 -7.81
N ARG A 125 14.17 -4.21 -6.99
CA ARG A 125 15.56 -4.43 -6.57
C ARG A 125 16.47 -4.71 -7.77
N ASN A 126 16.01 -5.50 -8.75
CA ASN A 126 16.78 -5.80 -9.97
C ASN A 126 17.00 -4.57 -10.86
N ALA A 127 16.12 -3.57 -10.81
CA ALA A 127 16.29 -2.35 -11.60
C ALA A 127 17.44 -1.45 -11.07
N PHE A 128 17.88 -1.67 -9.83
CA PHE A 128 18.85 -0.82 -9.14
C PHE A 128 19.96 -1.61 -8.45
N SER A 129 20.13 -2.89 -8.74
CA SER A 129 21.17 -3.75 -8.16
C SER A 129 21.62 -4.81 -9.17
N ASP A 130 22.92 -5.06 -9.24
CA ASP A 130 23.49 -6.07 -10.16
C ASP A 130 23.19 -7.52 -9.74
N CYS A 131 22.99 -7.74 -8.43
CA CYS A 131 22.72 -9.05 -7.84
C CYS A 131 21.56 -8.96 -6.85
N VAL A 132 20.53 -9.79 -7.03
CA VAL A 132 19.37 -9.89 -6.14
C VAL A 132 19.13 -11.35 -5.76
N ASP A 133 19.07 -11.61 -4.46
CA ASP A 133 18.61 -12.90 -3.93
C ASP A 133 17.08 -12.86 -3.77
N ASN A 134 16.39 -13.47 -4.73
CA ASN A 134 14.93 -13.46 -4.79
C ASN A 134 14.28 -14.11 -3.56
N GLU A 135 14.88 -15.17 -3.02
CA GLU A 135 14.32 -15.86 -1.86
C GLU A 135 14.53 -15.05 -0.59
N ALA A 136 15.70 -14.41 -0.44
CA ALA A 136 15.95 -13.51 0.68
C ALA A 136 14.97 -12.34 0.69
N VAL A 137 14.74 -11.71 -0.48
CA VAL A 137 13.75 -10.64 -0.63
C VAL A 137 12.35 -11.13 -0.26
N ALA A 138 11.95 -12.32 -0.71
CA ALA A 138 10.62 -12.85 -0.41
C ALA A 138 10.43 -13.17 1.08
N ARG A 139 11.44 -13.78 1.74
CA ARG A 139 11.42 -14.03 3.19
C ARG A 139 11.38 -12.72 3.98
N GLU A 140 12.15 -11.73 3.58
CA GLU A 140 12.17 -10.38 4.17
C GLU A 140 10.75 -9.77 4.15
N TRP A 141 10.15 -9.69 2.97
CA TRP A 141 8.80 -9.13 2.82
C TRP A 141 7.73 -9.93 3.55
N MET A 142 7.80 -11.27 3.53
CA MET A 142 6.84 -12.12 4.23
C MET A 142 6.80 -11.80 5.73
N HIS A 143 7.97 -11.73 6.38
CA HIS A 143 8.05 -11.41 7.81
C HIS A 143 7.61 -9.97 8.09
N TRP A 144 8.05 -9.01 7.27
CA TRP A 144 7.67 -7.61 7.44
C TRP A 144 6.15 -7.42 7.38
N TRP A 145 5.47 -8.05 6.42
CA TRP A 145 4.02 -8.02 6.32
C TRP A 145 3.30 -8.77 7.44
N ALA A 146 3.86 -9.88 7.90
CA ALA A 146 3.31 -10.58 9.06
C ALA A 146 3.36 -9.70 10.32
N ASP A 147 4.45 -8.95 10.52
CA ASP A 147 4.57 -8.01 11.63
C ASP A 147 3.64 -6.81 11.46
N GLY A 148 3.47 -6.30 10.24
CA GLY A 148 2.46 -5.29 9.92
C GLY A 148 1.05 -5.76 10.29
N LYS A 149 0.68 -6.99 9.94
CA LYS A 149 -0.63 -7.57 10.31
C LYS A 149 -0.82 -7.60 11.83
N LYS A 150 0.18 -8.04 12.60
CA LYS A 150 0.13 -8.01 14.07
C LYS A 150 -0.05 -6.58 14.59
N ALA A 151 0.66 -5.61 14.02
CA ALA A 151 0.53 -4.20 14.39
C ALA A 151 -0.89 -3.66 14.12
N ALA A 152 -1.49 -4.03 12.99
CA ALA A 152 -2.88 -3.67 12.67
C ALA A 152 -3.89 -4.25 13.66
N GLU A 153 -3.74 -5.51 14.04
CA GLU A 153 -4.63 -6.14 15.02
C GLU A 153 -4.51 -5.50 16.40
N GLN A 154 -3.27 -5.17 16.82
CA GLN A 154 -3.05 -4.45 18.06
C GLN A 154 -3.67 -3.04 17.99
N PHE A 155 -3.48 -2.33 16.88
CA PHE A 155 -4.06 -1.01 16.65
C PHE A 155 -5.59 -1.04 16.77
N ARG A 156 -6.25 -2.04 16.19
CA ARG A 156 -7.71 -2.22 16.29
C ARG A 156 -8.21 -2.38 17.73
N LYS A 157 -7.43 -3.02 18.59
CA LYS A 157 -7.78 -3.21 20.01
C LYS A 157 -7.71 -1.91 20.81
N THR A 158 -6.92 -0.94 20.37
CA THR A 158 -6.59 0.27 21.15
C THR A 158 -7.10 1.57 20.55
N THR A 159 -7.41 1.60 19.25
CA THR A 159 -7.80 2.83 18.56
C THR A 159 -9.25 3.23 18.85
N THR A 160 -9.50 4.53 18.88
CA THR A 160 -10.85 5.12 18.88
C THR A 160 -11.24 5.61 17.48
N SER A 161 -10.34 5.56 16.51
CA SER A 161 -10.62 5.93 15.12
C SER A 161 -11.59 4.95 14.48
N THR A 162 -12.37 5.41 13.51
CA THR A 162 -13.20 4.52 12.67
C THR A 162 -12.30 3.61 11.84
N VAL A 163 -12.53 2.30 11.95
CA VAL A 163 -11.84 1.28 11.15
C VAL A 163 -12.89 0.46 10.40
N LEU A 164 -12.77 0.41 9.08
CA LEU A 164 -13.63 -0.38 8.19
C LEU A 164 -12.80 -1.43 7.44
N ASP A 165 -13.45 -2.52 7.07
CA ASP A 165 -12.85 -3.61 6.33
C ASP A 165 -13.38 -3.64 4.88
N LEU A 166 -12.46 -3.82 3.93
CA LEU A 166 -12.77 -3.97 2.51
C LEU A 166 -12.10 -5.24 1.98
N HIS A 167 -12.86 -6.32 1.89
CA HIS A 167 -12.35 -7.57 1.36
C HIS A 167 -12.11 -7.48 -0.15
N TYR A 168 -10.95 -7.95 -0.60
CA TYR A 168 -10.55 -7.94 -2.01
C TYR A 168 -11.57 -8.64 -2.92
N GLN A 169 -12.13 -9.77 -2.47
CA GLN A 169 -13.13 -10.51 -3.26
C GLN A 169 -14.41 -9.68 -3.49
N THR A 170 -14.88 -8.97 -2.46
CA THR A 170 -16.03 -8.06 -2.57
C THR A 170 -15.74 -6.90 -3.51
N LEU A 171 -14.55 -6.29 -3.37
CA LEU A 171 -14.14 -5.16 -4.21
C LEU A 171 -14.06 -5.52 -5.69
N ILE A 172 -13.52 -6.69 -6.02
CA ILE A 172 -13.37 -7.13 -7.41
C ILE A 172 -14.71 -7.62 -8.00
N ALA A 173 -15.59 -8.19 -7.18
CA ALA A 173 -16.90 -8.67 -7.65
C ALA A 173 -17.82 -7.50 -8.06
N ASP A 174 -17.88 -6.44 -7.25
CA ASP A 174 -18.64 -5.23 -7.57
C ASP A 174 -17.98 -4.01 -6.89
N PRO A 175 -17.08 -3.29 -7.60
CA PRO A 175 -16.35 -2.18 -7.02
C PRO A 175 -17.25 -1.01 -6.59
N ILE A 176 -18.34 -0.76 -7.33
CA ILE A 176 -19.24 0.36 -7.04
C ILE A 176 -20.06 0.06 -5.80
N ALA A 177 -20.63 -1.14 -5.69
CA ALA A 177 -21.36 -1.54 -4.49
C ALA A 177 -20.45 -1.59 -3.26
N ALA A 178 -19.21 -2.05 -3.40
CA ALA A 178 -18.24 -2.06 -2.31
C ALA A 178 -17.94 -0.65 -1.79
N VAL A 179 -17.72 0.32 -2.68
CA VAL A 179 -17.50 1.73 -2.30
C VAL A 179 -18.78 2.37 -1.74
N ALA A 180 -19.95 2.06 -2.30
CA ALA A 180 -21.24 2.54 -1.78
C ALA A 180 -21.45 2.11 -0.32
N SER A 181 -21.15 0.85 0.00
CA SER A 181 -21.22 0.33 1.37
C SER A 181 -20.25 1.05 2.32
N LEU A 182 -19.04 1.40 1.86
CA LEU A 182 -18.13 2.21 2.66
C LEU A 182 -18.71 3.61 2.92
N TYR A 183 -19.29 4.26 1.91
CA TYR A 183 -19.92 5.58 2.08
C TYR A 183 -21.05 5.53 3.11
N GLU A 184 -21.90 4.50 3.07
CA GLU A 184 -22.96 4.28 4.05
C GLU A 184 -22.40 4.14 5.47
N GLN A 185 -21.40 3.26 5.67
CA GLN A 185 -20.75 3.05 6.97
C GLN A 185 -20.06 4.32 7.51
N LEU A 186 -19.57 5.17 6.61
CA LEU A 186 -18.92 6.45 6.95
C LEU A 186 -19.93 7.59 7.16
N GLY A 187 -21.22 7.35 6.89
CA GLY A 187 -22.26 8.39 6.90
C GLY A 187 -22.06 9.46 5.84
N TRP A 188 -21.40 9.13 4.73
CA TRP A 188 -21.14 10.05 3.62
C TRP A 188 -22.28 10.01 2.60
N HIS A 189 -22.52 11.15 1.96
CA HIS A 189 -23.56 11.25 0.94
C HIS A 189 -23.17 10.46 -0.32
N TRP A 190 -23.99 9.48 -0.67
CA TRP A 190 -23.91 8.73 -1.92
C TRP A 190 -24.91 9.27 -2.95
N ASN A 191 -24.50 9.36 -4.21
CA ASN A 191 -25.41 9.73 -5.30
C ASN A 191 -25.06 9.00 -6.61
N ASN A 192 -26.00 9.05 -7.55
CA ASN A 192 -25.86 8.38 -8.85
C ASN A 192 -24.74 8.99 -9.71
N GLU A 193 -24.40 10.26 -9.53
CA GLU A 193 -23.32 10.91 -10.27
C GLU A 193 -21.95 10.32 -9.87
N LEU A 194 -21.71 10.09 -8.58
CA LEU A 194 -20.51 9.42 -8.08
C LEU A 194 -20.38 8.01 -8.67
N ALA A 195 -21.47 7.23 -8.63
CA ALA A 195 -21.50 5.89 -9.21
C ALA A 195 -21.19 5.91 -10.71
N GLN A 196 -21.78 6.83 -11.48
CA GLN A 196 -21.52 6.99 -12.91
C GLN A 196 -20.06 7.36 -13.21
N ARG A 197 -19.47 8.27 -12.42
CA ARG A 197 -18.05 8.65 -12.58
C ARG A 197 -17.11 7.50 -12.27
N MET A 198 -17.42 6.70 -11.25
CA MET A 198 -16.67 5.47 -10.94
C MET A 198 -16.81 4.43 -12.06
N GLN A 199 -18.03 4.22 -12.58
CA GLN A 199 -18.27 3.30 -13.68
C GLN A 199 -17.49 3.73 -14.94
N ALA A 200 -17.52 5.01 -15.30
CA ALA A 200 -16.77 5.53 -16.44
C ALA A 200 -15.26 5.29 -16.28
N PHE A 201 -14.73 5.50 -15.07
CA PHE A 201 -13.34 5.18 -14.77
C PHE A 201 -13.03 3.68 -14.94
N LEU A 202 -13.90 2.79 -14.45
CA LEU A 202 -13.73 1.34 -14.57
C LEU A 202 -13.77 0.88 -16.03
N ASP A 203 -14.69 1.43 -16.82
CA ASP A 203 -14.83 1.12 -18.25
C ASP A 203 -13.57 1.52 -19.03
N GLU A 204 -12.95 2.65 -18.69
CA GLU A 204 -11.70 3.12 -19.29
C GLU A 204 -10.45 2.37 -18.78
N ASN A 205 -10.53 1.79 -17.57
CA ASN A 205 -9.41 1.19 -16.84
C ASN A 205 -9.68 -0.26 -16.45
N GLN A 206 -10.16 -1.06 -17.41
CA GLN A 206 -10.42 -2.48 -17.20
C GLN A 206 -9.23 -3.19 -16.55
N GLN A 207 -9.53 -4.06 -15.59
CA GLN A 207 -8.55 -4.89 -14.92
C GLN A 207 -7.77 -5.71 -15.97
N ASP A 208 -6.46 -5.87 -15.75
CA ASP A 208 -5.54 -6.55 -16.68
C ASP A 208 -5.28 -5.82 -18.02
N LYS A 209 -5.66 -4.55 -18.19
CA LYS A 209 -5.36 -3.73 -19.40
C LYS A 209 -3.87 -3.71 -19.78
N TYR A 210 -2.97 -3.98 -18.84
CA TYR A 210 -1.53 -4.07 -19.05
C TYR A 210 -0.96 -5.50 -18.93
N GLY A 211 -1.82 -6.51 -18.92
CA GLY A 211 -1.48 -7.94 -18.78
C GLY A 211 -1.58 -8.48 -17.36
N ARG A 212 -1.69 -9.81 -17.22
CA ARG A 212 -1.62 -10.52 -15.93
C ARG A 212 -0.18 -10.92 -15.64
N HIS A 213 0.44 -10.30 -14.62
CA HIS A 213 1.69 -10.80 -14.09
C HIS A 213 1.41 -12.08 -13.27
N ARG A 214 1.78 -13.24 -13.80
CA ARG A 214 1.65 -14.51 -13.07
C ARG A 214 2.85 -14.69 -12.16
N TYR A 215 2.59 -14.82 -10.88
CA TYR A 215 3.59 -15.13 -9.86
C TYR A 215 3.12 -16.30 -8.99
N SER A 216 4.05 -17.04 -8.39
CA SER A 216 3.77 -18.07 -7.40
C SER A 216 4.81 -18.04 -6.28
N LEU A 217 4.43 -18.50 -5.08
CA LEU A 217 5.36 -18.60 -3.94
C LEU A 217 6.62 -19.41 -4.28
N ALA A 218 6.45 -20.49 -5.05
CA ALA A 218 7.53 -21.38 -5.43
C ALA A 218 8.62 -20.70 -6.27
N GLN A 219 8.30 -19.64 -7.04
CA GLN A 219 9.31 -18.85 -7.78
C GLN A 219 10.28 -18.11 -6.86
N PHE A 220 9.90 -17.95 -5.59
CA PHE A 220 10.67 -17.24 -4.58
C PHE A 220 11.11 -18.15 -3.42
N GLY A 221 11.10 -19.47 -3.63
CA GLY A 221 11.52 -20.44 -2.60
C GLY A 221 10.59 -20.49 -1.38
N LEU A 222 9.33 -20.08 -1.51
CA LEU A 222 8.33 -20.13 -0.45
C LEU A 222 7.24 -21.18 -0.74
N HIS A 223 6.66 -21.70 0.33
CA HIS A 223 5.49 -22.56 0.33
C HIS A 223 4.36 -21.92 1.14
N GLU A 224 3.11 -22.37 0.91
CA GLU A 224 1.94 -21.89 1.66
C GLU A 224 2.13 -22.05 3.18
N ARG A 225 2.76 -23.15 3.62
CA ARG A 225 3.07 -23.41 5.03
C ARG A 225 3.96 -22.34 5.66
N ASP A 226 4.90 -21.77 4.90
CA ASP A 226 5.78 -20.72 5.42
C ASP A 226 4.97 -19.45 5.70
N VAL A 227 4.05 -19.12 4.79
CA VAL A 227 3.13 -18.00 4.95
C VAL A 227 2.16 -18.25 6.09
N GLU A 228 1.56 -19.44 6.18
CA GLU A 228 0.68 -19.81 7.29
C GLU A 228 1.40 -19.66 8.63
N GLN A 229 2.64 -20.16 8.77
CA GLN A 229 3.40 -20.03 10.00
C GLN A 229 3.70 -18.58 10.36
N ALA A 230 4.15 -17.77 9.39
CA ALA A 230 4.45 -16.35 9.61
C ALA A 230 3.20 -15.56 10.05
N PHE A 231 2.04 -15.86 9.46
CA PHE A 231 0.77 -15.15 9.68
C PHE A 231 -0.15 -15.82 10.73
N ALA A 232 0.24 -16.96 11.32
CA ALA A 232 -0.54 -17.69 12.33
C ALA A 232 -0.33 -17.17 13.76
N ALA A 233 0.78 -16.48 14.05
CA ALA A 233 1.06 -15.86 15.35
C ALA A 233 0.19 -14.62 15.64
N THR A 234 -1.04 -14.63 15.13
CA THR A 234 -1.92 -13.48 14.87
C THR A 234 -3.37 -13.89 15.17
N LYS A 235 -3.56 -14.90 16.03
CA LYS A 235 -4.84 -15.30 16.63
C LYS A 235 -4.87 -14.93 18.11
#